data_AF-J2UYE7-F1
#
_entry.id   AF-J2UYE7-F1
#
_cell.length_a   1.000
_cell.length_b   1.000
_cell.length_c   1.000
_cell.angle_alpha   90.00
_cell.angle_beta   90.00
_cell.angle_gamma   90.00
#
_symmetry.space_group_name_H-M   'P 1'
#
loop_
_entity.id
_entity.type
_entity.pdbx_description
1 polymer ?
#
loop_
_entity_poly.entity_id
_entity_poly.type
_entity_poly.pdbx_seq_one_letter_code
_entity_poly.pdbx_strand_id
1 'polypeptide(L)'
;MWSLIQQMSTRRLCQTHGRNEGTFIPVYSDRARRIAASYARFYLETEQYGDPAKKGRFYWMALGAFASKTVACSLDDMRVPVIDSVFKGLAKGNLWLFFDISGWHWYYTRFNGSFDTCIAQRDASAYVKPVKDQMQHYPWKDDALARVKNMHEHADIARGFALLKEIEDSENERVRANLQLEHLLAIADHEQRVILQPLIYDDPDFAKWVKRQRLPVINLVSPALQLAFTSACDTKDAQLKSVAPSETRLEEFESRMKWINDAAKRFHRLMQAQAAYMEEQLHAMAGWVEMDQSAQQQYVPVTIP
;
A
#
# COMPACT_ATOMS: atom_id res chain seq x y z
N MET A 1 2.28 -0.11 -22.21
CA MET A 1 2.87 0.57 -21.03
C MET A 1 2.45 -0.08 -19.72
N TRP A 2 1.16 -0.31 -19.46
CA TRP A 2 0.70 -0.95 -18.21
C TRP A 2 1.36 -2.31 -17.89
N SER A 3 1.63 -3.14 -18.88
CA SER A 3 2.38 -4.40 -18.65
C SER A 3 3.81 -4.17 -18.15
N LEU A 4 4.51 -3.14 -18.63
CA LEU A 4 5.85 -2.77 -18.17
C LEU A 4 5.82 -2.26 -16.73
N ILE A 5 4.79 -1.46 -16.42
CA ILE A 5 4.55 -0.95 -15.07
C ILE A 5 4.26 -2.11 -14.10
N GLN A 6 3.44 -3.08 -14.50
CA GLN A 6 3.20 -4.28 -13.70
C GLN A 6 4.50 -5.03 -13.38
N GLN A 7 5.39 -5.18 -14.36
CA GLN A 7 6.69 -5.84 -14.15
C GLN A 7 7.55 -5.07 -13.14
N MET A 8 7.53 -3.73 -13.17
CA MET A 8 8.24 -2.89 -12.21
C MET A 8 7.77 -3.15 -10.78
N SER A 9 6.46 -3.19 -10.56
CA SER A 9 5.88 -3.55 -9.26
C SER A 9 6.29 -4.98 -8.85
N THR A 10 6.20 -5.96 -9.75
CA THR A 10 6.56 -7.36 -9.45
C THR A 10 8.01 -7.50 -9.01
N ARG A 11 8.96 -6.87 -9.74
CA ARG A 11 10.38 -6.92 -9.39
C ARG A 11 10.67 -6.45 -7.97
N ARG A 12 9.93 -5.47 -7.44
CA ARG A 12 10.13 -4.94 -6.08
C ARG A 12 9.84 -5.98 -4.99
N LEU A 13 9.02 -6.98 -5.29
CA LEU A 13 8.63 -8.03 -4.34
C LEU A 13 9.28 -9.38 -4.63
N CYS A 14 10.26 -9.40 -5.54
CA CYS A 14 10.97 -10.61 -5.92
C CYS A 14 12.46 -10.52 -5.58
N GLN A 15 13.04 -11.68 -5.24
CA GLN A 15 14.45 -11.94 -5.43
C GLN A 15 14.69 -12.17 -6.92
N THR A 16 15.67 -11.52 -7.52
CA THR A 16 16.03 -11.76 -8.92
C THR A 16 17.07 -12.87 -9.01
N HIS A 17 16.85 -13.81 -9.93
CA HIS A 17 17.75 -14.94 -10.20
C HIS A 17 18.26 -14.82 -11.63
N GLY A 18 19.55 -14.52 -11.79
CA GLY A 18 20.16 -14.36 -13.11
C GLY A 18 19.54 -13.25 -13.96
N ARG A 19 19.43 -13.49 -15.28
CA ARG A 19 18.76 -12.59 -16.22
C ARG A 19 17.40 -13.19 -16.54
N ASN A 20 16.36 -12.45 -16.22
CA ASN A 20 14.97 -12.74 -16.58
C ASN A 20 14.21 -13.75 -15.70
N GLU A 21 14.65 -13.98 -14.46
CA GLU A 21 13.90 -14.81 -13.51
C GLU A 21 13.95 -14.19 -12.12
N GLY A 22 12.99 -14.56 -11.29
CA GLY A 22 12.92 -14.18 -9.90
C GLY A 22 11.94 -15.03 -9.11
N THR A 23 11.88 -14.85 -7.80
CA THR A 23 10.89 -15.51 -6.94
C THR A 23 10.30 -14.49 -6.01
N PHE A 24 9.00 -14.55 -5.75
CA PHE A 24 8.44 -13.73 -4.68
C PHE A 24 9.19 -13.98 -3.38
N ILE A 25 9.49 -12.90 -2.67
CA ILE A 25 10.09 -12.99 -1.33
C ILE A 25 9.13 -13.80 -0.47
N PRO A 26 9.56 -14.97 0.05
CA PRO A 26 8.64 -15.91 0.65
C PRO A 26 8.16 -15.43 2.02
N VAL A 27 8.96 -14.60 2.70
CA VAL A 27 8.60 -13.94 3.96
C VAL A 27 7.63 -12.78 3.69
N TYR A 28 6.39 -12.92 4.13
CA TYR A 28 5.32 -11.94 3.89
C TYR A 28 5.58 -10.58 4.55
N SER A 29 6.16 -10.56 5.75
CA SER A 29 6.50 -9.31 6.44
C SER A 29 7.62 -8.55 5.71
N ASP A 30 8.61 -9.24 5.16
CA ASP A 30 9.64 -8.63 4.31
C ASP A 30 9.05 -8.04 3.03
N ARG A 31 8.08 -8.71 2.39
CA ARG A 31 7.31 -8.11 1.29
C ARG A 31 6.61 -6.83 1.72
N ALA A 32 5.91 -6.84 2.85
CA ALA A 32 5.21 -5.66 3.37
C ALA A 32 6.18 -4.52 3.71
N ARG A 33 7.41 -4.81 4.14
CA ARG A 33 8.48 -3.81 4.33
C ARG A 33 9.02 -3.26 3.02
N ARG A 34 9.22 -4.10 1.99
CA ARG A 34 9.59 -3.61 0.65
C ARG A 34 8.50 -2.75 0.02
N ILE A 35 7.23 -3.07 0.29
CA ILE A 35 6.08 -2.22 -0.09
C ILE A 35 6.14 -0.88 0.65
N ALA A 36 6.35 -0.90 1.98
CA ALA A 36 6.53 0.32 2.76
C ALA A 36 7.69 1.18 2.23
N ALA A 37 8.80 0.55 1.88
CA ALA A 37 9.95 1.21 1.27
C ALA A 37 9.59 1.85 -0.07
N SER A 38 8.91 1.11 -0.96
CA SER A 38 8.49 1.63 -2.27
C SER A 38 7.59 2.84 -2.13
N TYR A 39 6.62 2.79 -1.21
CA TYR A 39 5.74 3.92 -0.91
C TYR A 39 6.50 5.12 -0.32
N ALA A 40 7.41 4.89 0.65
CA ALA A 40 8.24 5.96 1.18
C ALA A 40 9.10 6.61 0.08
N ARG A 41 9.67 5.80 -0.82
CA ARG A 41 10.49 6.28 -1.94
C ARG A 41 9.67 7.06 -2.98
N PHE A 42 8.40 6.72 -3.20
CA PHE A 42 7.51 7.55 -4.02
C PHE A 42 7.28 8.93 -3.41
N TYR A 43 6.92 9.01 -2.13
CA TYR A 43 6.74 10.30 -1.45
C TYR A 43 8.02 11.15 -1.50
N LEU A 44 9.17 10.51 -1.22
CA LEU A 44 10.48 11.15 -1.20
C LEU A 44 11.06 11.41 -2.61
N GLU A 45 10.39 10.96 -3.67
CA GLU A 45 10.85 11.04 -5.06
C GLU A 45 12.24 10.40 -5.28
N THR A 46 12.53 9.32 -4.55
CA THR A 46 13.77 8.53 -4.65
C THR A 46 13.57 7.21 -5.40
N GLU A 47 12.36 6.91 -5.87
CA GLU A 47 12.15 5.84 -6.85
C GLU A 47 12.76 6.18 -8.22
N GLN A 48 12.94 5.17 -9.06
CA GLN A 48 13.42 5.39 -10.44
C GLN A 48 12.49 6.39 -11.16
N TYR A 49 13.07 7.32 -11.92
CA TYR A 49 12.38 8.44 -12.59
C TYR A 49 11.72 9.47 -11.64
N GLY A 50 11.93 9.38 -10.33
CA GLY A 50 11.48 10.39 -9.37
C GLY A 50 12.14 11.75 -9.61
N ASP A 51 11.44 12.81 -9.20
CA ASP A 51 11.91 14.19 -9.28
C ASP A 51 11.89 14.81 -7.87
N PRO A 52 13.06 15.00 -7.21
CA PRO A 52 13.13 15.57 -5.86
C PRO A 52 12.43 16.93 -5.70
N ALA A 53 12.31 17.72 -6.77
CA ALA A 53 11.58 19.00 -6.74
C ALA A 53 10.06 18.80 -6.53
N LYS A 54 9.54 17.60 -6.81
CA LYS A 54 8.14 17.23 -6.67
C LYS A 54 7.81 16.47 -5.38
N LYS A 55 8.75 16.40 -4.43
CA LYS A 55 8.58 15.69 -3.14
C LYS A 55 7.22 16.00 -2.51
N GLY A 56 6.53 14.95 -2.10
CA GLY A 56 5.23 15.03 -1.45
C GLY A 56 4.04 15.26 -2.39
N ARG A 57 4.20 15.23 -3.72
CA ARG A 57 3.03 15.20 -4.63
C ARG A 57 2.19 13.94 -4.39
N PHE A 58 2.83 12.79 -4.22
CA PHE A 58 2.18 11.52 -3.89
C PHE A 58 1.94 11.42 -2.38
N TYR A 59 1.09 12.29 -1.84
CA TYR A 59 0.95 12.45 -0.39
C TYR A 59 0.41 11.19 0.30
N TRP A 60 -0.48 10.44 -0.36
CA TRP A 60 -0.96 9.14 0.15
C TRP A 60 0.19 8.15 0.39
N MET A 61 1.23 8.19 -0.46
CA MET A 61 2.34 7.23 -0.38
C MET A 61 3.09 7.32 0.96
N ALA A 62 3.20 8.50 1.57
CA ALA A 62 3.79 8.60 2.91
C ALA A 62 2.93 7.90 3.98
N LEU A 63 1.61 8.11 3.98
CA LEU A 63 0.72 7.42 4.90
C LEU A 63 0.69 5.91 4.63
N GLY A 64 0.63 5.52 3.36
CA GLY A 64 0.68 4.14 2.90
C GLY A 64 1.95 3.42 3.34
N ALA A 65 3.10 4.11 3.39
CA ALA A 65 4.34 3.55 3.93
C ALA A 65 4.20 3.12 5.39
N PHE A 66 3.66 4.00 6.25
CA PHE A 66 3.39 3.66 7.65
C PHE A 66 2.36 2.53 7.78
N ALA A 67 1.32 2.52 6.93
CA ALA A 67 0.29 1.48 6.94
C ALA A 67 0.87 0.12 6.54
N SER A 68 1.68 0.05 5.49
CA SER A 68 2.35 -1.18 5.06
C SER A 68 3.37 -1.67 6.09
N LYS A 69 4.06 -0.75 6.78
CA LYS A 69 4.92 -1.10 7.93
C LYS A 69 4.11 -1.70 9.07
N THR A 70 2.93 -1.17 9.39
CA THR A 70 2.03 -1.79 10.38
C THR A 70 1.63 -3.20 9.96
N VAL A 71 1.37 -3.44 8.66
CA VAL A 71 1.10 -4.79 8.16
C VAL A 71 2.29 -5.71 8.38
N ALA A 72 3.52 -5.26 8.06
CA ALA A 72 4.73 -6.04 8.30
C ALA A 72 4.89 -6.45 9.78
N CYS A 73 4.73 -5.48 10.68
CA CYS A 73 4.80 -5.71 12.12
C CYS A 73 3.70 -6.66 12.61
N SER A 74 2.50 -6.59 12.01
CA SER A 74 1.40 -7.50 12.33
C SER A 74 1.70 -8.92 11.85
N LEU A 75 2.33 -9.08 10.68
CA LEU A 75 2.71 -10.39 10.14
C LEU A 75 3.85 -11.06 10.94
N ASP A 76 4.71 -10.27 11.60
CA ASP A 76 5.75 -10.78 12.51
C ASP A 76 5.26 -11.03 13.94
N ASP A 77 4.09 -10.50 14.32
CA ASP A 77 3.53 -10.74 15.64
C ASP A 77 3.08 -12.20 15.74
N MET A 78 3.70 -12.98 16.64
CA MET A 78 3.44 -14.42 16.80
C MET A 78 1.96 -14.76 17.05
N ARG A 79 1.13 -13.80 17.46
CA ARG A 79 -0.31 -13.97 17.69
C ARG A 79 -1.10 -14.05 16.37
N VAL A 80 -0.59 -13.47 15.29
CA VAL A 80 -1.27 -13.37 13.98
C VAL A 80 -1.15 -14.65 13.14
N PRO A 81 0.02 -15.32 13.03
CA PRO A 81 0.14 -16.60 12.31
C PRO A 81 -0.75 -17.72 12.87
N VAL A 82 -1.18 -17.63 14.15
CA VAL A 82 -2.11 -18.59 14.76
C VAL A 82 -3.51 -18.51 14.12
N ILE A 83 -3.80 -17.41 13.41
CA ILE A 83 -5.09 -17.17 12.75
C ILE A 83 -4.87 -17.03 11.24
N ASP A 84 -4.79 -18.18 10.59
CA ASP A 84 -4.47 -18.32 9.17
C ASP A 84 -5.28 -17.40 8.24
N SER A 85 -6.58 -17.19 8.50
CA SER A 85 -7.43 -16.31 7.69
C SER A 85 -7.01 -14.83 7.77
N VAL A 86 -6.55 -14.37 8.92
CA VAL A 86 -6.09 -12.99 9.13
C VAL A 86 -4.75 -12.78 8.49
N PHE A 87 -3.84 -13.71 8.72
CA PHE A 87 -2.52 -13.70 8.11
C PHE A 87 -2.63 -13.68 6.58
N LYS A 88 -3.42 -14.58 5.99
CA LYS A 88 -3.68 -14.61 4.54
C LYS A 88 -4.40 -13.35 4.06
N GLY A 89 -5.37 -12.83 4.80
CA GLY A 89 -6.05 -11.59 4.46
C GLY A 89 -5.11 -10.39 4.39
N LEU A 90 -4.27 -10.19 5.42
CA LEU A 90 -3.28 -9.12 5.46
C LEU A 90 -2.24 -9.25 4.34
N ALA A 91 -1.71 -10.46 4.14
CA ALA A 91 -0.74 -10.74 3.10
C ALA A 91 -1.32 -10.55 1.68
N LYS A 92 -2.53 -11.06 1.43
CA LYS A 92 -3.25 -10.93 0.15
C LYS A 92 -3.58 -9.46 -0.13
N GLY A 93 -4.16 -8.78 0.86
CA GLY A 93 -4.55 -7.37 0.76
C GLY A 93 -3.36 -6.47 0.46
N ASN A 94 -2.26 -6.59 1.22
CA ASN A 94 -1.07 -5.76 1.02
C ASN A 94 -0.40 -6.00 -0.33
N LEU A 95 -0.31 -7.26 -0.79
CA LEU A 95 0.26 -7.61 -2.09
C LEU A 95 -0.53 -7.00 -3.26
N TRP A 96 -1.83 -7.25 -3.31
CA TRP A 96 -2.66 -6.83 -4.46
C TRP A 96 -2.97 -5.34 -4.44
N LEU A 97 -3.09 -4.74 -3.26
CA LEU A 97 -3.14 -3.28 -3.14
C LEU A 97 -1.87 -2.63 -3.67
N PHE A 98 -0.70 -3.19 -3.36
CA PHE A 98 0.54 -2.68 -3.92
C PHE A 98 0.58 -2.77 -5.44
N PHE A 99 0.18 -3.89 -6.05
CA PHE A 99 0.13 -3.99 -7.50
C PHE A 99 -0.80 -2.96 -8.14
N ASP A 100 -1.96 -2.70 -7.52
CA ASP A 100 -2.84 -1.64 -7.97
C ASP A 100 -2.18 -0.25 -7.81
N ILE A 101 -1.92 0.18 -6.57
CA ILE A 101 -1.52 1.56 -6.26
C ILE A 101 -0.15 1.92 -6.84
N SER A 102 0.86 1.06 -6.69
CA SER A 102 2.19 1.34 -7.22
C SER A 102 2.17 1.47 -8.74
N GLY A 103 1.28 0.75 -9.43
CA GLY A 103 1.17 0.82 -10.87
C GLY A 103 0.74 2.20 -11.37
N TRP A 104 -0.29 2.79 -10.76
CA TRP A 104 -0.74 4.14 -11.11
C TRP A 104 0.37 5.17 -10.94
N HIS A 105 1.09 5.09 -9.81
CA HIS A 105 2.13 6.04 -9.46
C HIS A 105 3.38 5.89 -10.32
N TRP A 106 3.84 4.66 -10.58
CA TRP A 106 4.95 4.40 -11.50
C TRP A 106 4.65 4.89 -12.92
N TYR A 107 3.42 4.66 -13.41
CA TYR A 107 3.03 5.15 -14.73
C TYR A 107 3.11 6.67 -14.74
N TYR A 108 2.47 7.36 -13.79
CA TYR A 108 2.48 8.81 -13.74
C TYR A 108 3.90 9.37 -13.67
N THR A 109 4.76 8.83 -12.80
CA THR A 109 6.15 9.27 -12.67
C THR A 109 6.92 9.11 -13.98
N ARG A 110 6.80 7.98 -14.67
CA ARG A 110 7.62 7.68 -15.86
C ARG A 110 7.03 8.21 -17.16
N PHE A 111 5.72 8.25 -17.28
CA PHE A 111 4.98 8.48 -18.52
C PHE A 111 3.87 9.54 -18.33
N ASN A 112 4.13 10.56 -17.50
CA ASN A 112 3.18 11.63 -17.18
C ASN A 112 2.49 12.21 -18.44
N GLY A 113 3.25 12.44 -19.51
CA GLY A 113 2.74 13.04 -20.75
C GLY A 113 1.66 12.23 -21.48
N SER A 114 1.50 10.93 -21.18
CA SER A 114 0.42 10.10 -21.72
C SER A 114 -0.54 9.58 -20.65
N PHE A 115 -0.39 10.00 -19.39
CA PHE A 115 -1.13 9.44 -18.27
C PHE A 115 -2.64 9.65 -18.43
N ASP A 116 -3.10 10.88 -18.69
CA ASP A 116 -4.54 11.18 -18.80
C ASP A 116 -5.23 10.39 -19.93
N THR A 117 -4.53 10.15 -21.03
CA THR A 117 -5.07 9.38 -22.16
C THR A 117 -5.08 7.88 -21.88
N CYS A 118 -4.20 7.41 -20.99
CA CYS A 118 -3.99 5.98 -20.75
C CYS A 118 -4.53 5.47 -19.41
N ILE A 119 -4.97 6.34 -18.49
CA ILE A 119 -5.50 5.96 -17.18
C ILE A 119 -6.68 4.97 -17.33
N ALA A 120 -7.62 5.27 -18.21
CA ALA A 120 -8.78 4.42 -18.51
C ALA A 120 -8.42 3.11 -19.25
N GLN A 121 -7.19 2.99 -19.77
CA GLN A 121 -6.75 1.83 -20.55
C GLN A 121 -6.09 0.74 -19.68
N ARG A 122 -5.96 0.95 -18.38
CA ARG A 122 -5.37 -0.07 -17.51
C ARG A 122 -6.33 -1.26 -17.39
N ASP A 123 -5.87 -2.41 -17.86
CA ASP A 123 -6.56 -3.68 -17.70
C ASP A 123 -5.53 -4.82 -17.66
N ALA A 124 -5.49 -5.55 -16.55
CA ALA A 124 -4.61 -6.72 -16.40
C ALA A 124 -4.92 -7.84 -17.42
N SER A 125 -6.16 -7.96 -17.88
CA SER A 125 -6.57 -8.95 -18.88
C SER A 125 -5.99 -8.66 -20.27
N ALA A 126 -5.75 -7.37 -20.55
CA ALA A 126 -5.19 -6.86 -21.79
C ALA A 126 -3.65 -6.80 -21.80
N TYR A 127 -2.99 -7.24 -20.72
CA TYR A 127 -1.53 -7.26 -20.68
C TYR A 127 -0.93 -8.14 -21.79
N VAL A 128 0.28 -7.79 -22.21
CA VAL A 128 1.01 -8.59 -23.20
C VAL A 128 1.26 -10.00 -22.66
N LYS A 129 1.28 -10.99 -23.56
CA LYS A 129 1.35 -12.42 -23.21
C LYS A 129 2.44 -12.74 -22.16
N PRO A 130 3.69 -12.26 -22.27
CA PRO A 130 4.72 -12.55 -21.27
C PRO A 130 4.34 -12.12 -19.84
N VAL A 131 3.64 -10.99 -19.68
CA VAL A 131 3.20 -10.53 -18.36
C VAL A 131 1.99 -11.31 -17.87
N LYS A 132 1.08 -11.70 -18.76
CA LYS A 132 -0.04 -12.58 -18.36
C LYS A 132 0.44 -13.96 -17.92
N ASP A 133 1.45 -14.49 -18.60
CA ASP A 133 2.08 -15.77 -18.26
C ASP A 133 2.82 -15.64 -16.91
N GLN A 134 3.56 -14.54 -16.69
CA GLN A 134 4.17 -14.22 -15.39
C GLN A 134 3.11 -14.16 -14.27
N MET A 135 2.01 -13.46 -14.50
CA MET A 135 0.95 -13.28 -13.51
C MET A 135 0.27 -14.59 -13.10
N GLN A 136 0.37 -15.67 -13.90
CA GLN A 136 -0.13 -16.99 -13.50
C GLN A 136 0.49 -17.51 -12.20
N HIS A 137 1.69 -17.02 -11.86
CA HIS A 137 2.43 -17.43 -10.67
C HIS A 137 2.15 -16.52 -9.45
N TYR A 138 1.25 -15.54 -9.57
CA TYR A 138 0.99 -14.60 -8.49
C TYR A 138 0.15 -15.25 -7.40
N PRO A 139 0.54 -15.10 -6.11
CA PRO A 139 -0.28 -15.57 -5.00
C PRO A 139 -1.70 -15.01 -5.09
N TRP A 140 -2.70 -15.90 -4.97
CA TRP A 140 -4.13 -15.57 -4.98
C TRP A 140 -4.67 -14.92 -6.26
N LYS A 141 -3.98 -15.01 -7.41
CA LYS A 141 -4.42 -14.29 -8.62
C LYS A 141 -5.88 -14.57 -9.01
N ASP A 142 -6.31 -15.83 -8.93
CA ASP A 142 -7.62 -16.24 -9.46
C ASP A 142 -8.77 -15.65 -8.63
N ASP A 143 -8.56 -15.49 -7.33
CA ASP A 143 -9.49 -14.80 -6.44
C ASP A 143 -9.35 -13.27 -6.55
N ALA A 144 -8.11 -12.76 -6.58
CA ALA A 144 -7.85 -11.34 -6.44
C ALA A 144 -8.17 -10.52 -7.69
N LEU A 145 -7.78 -10.96 -8.89
CA LEU A 145 -7.93 -10.18 -10.11
C LEU A 145 -9.39 -9.86 -10.43
N ALA A 146 -10.28 -10.83 -10.25
CA ALA A 146 -11.72 -10.62 -10.45
C ALA A 146 -12.27 -9.58 -9.45
N ARG A 147 -11.88 -9.69 -8.16
CA ARG A 147 -12.35 -8.80 -7.09
C ARG A 147 -11.88 -7.36 -7.25
N VAL A 148 -10.63 -7.16 -7.69
CA VAL A 148 -10.07 -5.83 -7.98
C VAL A 148 -10.34 -5.36 -9.41
N LYS A 149 -11.28 -6.03 -10.11
CA LYS A 149 -11.71 -5.69 -11.48
C LYS A 149 -10.54 -5.54 -12.44
N ASN A 150 -9.59 -6.47 -12.44
CA ASN A 150 -8.37 -6.43 -13.25
C ASN A 150 -7.56 -5.12 -13.15
N MET A 151 -7.67 -4.41 -12.02
CA MET A 151 -7.03 -3.10 -11.78
C MET A 151 -7.45 -2.04 -12.79
N HIS A 152 -8.71 -2.10 -13.27
CA HIS A 152 -9.29 -1.02 -14.07
C HIS A 152 -9.37 0.28 -13.28
N GLU A 153 -9.42 1.38 -14.03
CA GLU A 153 -9.69 2.71 -13.46
C GLU A 153 -10.97 2.72 -12.64
N HIS A 154 -10.96 3.55 -11.60
CA HIS A 154 -12.13 3.97 -10.84
C HIS A 154 -12.15 5.49 -10.71
N ALA A 155 -13.33 6.07 -10.45
CA ALA A 155 -13.47 7.51 -10.28
C ALA A 155 -12.60 8.08 -9.13
N ASP A 156 -12.42 7.32 -8.04
CA ASP A 156 -11.63 7.76 -6.89
C ASP A 156 -10.12 7.86 -7.22
N ILE A 157 -9.57 6.89 -7.97
CA ILE A 157 -8.17 6.95 -8.41
C ILE A 157 -7.97 8.07 -9.44
N ALA A 158 -8.91 8.24 -10.38
CA ALA A 158 -8.87 9.34 -11.36
C ALA A 158 -8.88 10.71 -10.67
N ARG A 159 -9.77 10.90 -9.67
CA ARG A 159 -9.81 12.10 -8.83
C ARG A 159 -8.49 12.33 -8.10
N GLY A 160 -7.93 11.30 -7.49
CA GLY A 160 -6.65 11.40 -6.78
C GLY A 160 -5.50 11.87 -7.69
N PHE A 161 -5.44 11.38 -8.92
CA PHE A 161 -4.42 11.80 -9.88
C PHE A 161 -4.69 13.15 -10.54
N ALA A 162 -5.95 13.57 -10.70
CA ALA A 162 -6.27 14.92 -11.15
C ALA A 162 -5.70 16.00 -10.22
N LEU A 163 -5.79 15.76 -8.90
CA LEU A 163 -5.24 16.65 -7.87
C LEU A 163 -3.71 16.78 -7.91
N LEU A 164 -2.98 15.83 -8.50
CA LEU A 164 -1.51 15.89 -8.54
C LEU A 164 -1.02 17.09 -9.35
N LYS A 165 -1.71 17.44 -10.44
CA LYS A 165 -1.36 18.61 -11.25
C LYS A 165 -1.52 19.89 -10.44
N GLU A 166 -2.63 20.02 -9.73
CA GLU A 166 -2.89 21.15 -8.85
C GLU A 166 -1.87 21.24 -7.71
N ILE A 167 -1.46 20.10 -7.15
CA ILE A 167 -0.39 20.05 -6.15
C ILE A 167 0.94 20.52 -6.75
N GLU A 168 1.32 20.01 -7.92
CA GLU A 168 2.56 20.34 -8.63
C GLU A 168 2.64 21.81 -9.04
N ASP A 169 1.52 22.41 -9.45
CA ASP A 169 1.45 23.80 -9.92
C ASP A 169 1.25 24.81 -8.78
N SER A 170 0.92 24.36 -7.57
CA SER A 170 0.61 25.26 -6.44
C SER A 170 1.88 25.84 -5.81
N GLU A 171 2.06 27.16 -5.95
CA GLU A 171 3.11 27.93 -5.28
C GLU A 171 2.77 28.28 -3.82
N ASN A 172 1.49 28.20 -3.44
CA ASN A 172 1.05 28.52 -2.09
C ASN A 172 1.08 27.27 -1.20
N GLU A 173 1.96 27.25 -0.21
CA GLU A 173 2.17 26.11 0.69
C GLU A 173 0.89 25.64 1.39
N ARG A 174 0.03 26.57 1.82
CA ARG A 174 -1.23 26.21 2.51
C ARG A 174 -2.23 25.59 1.55
N VAL A 175 -2.33 26.11 0.33
CA VAL A 175 -3.18 25.54 -0.72
C VAL A 175 -2.66 24.16 -1.10
N ARG A 176 -1.34 24.02 -1.31
CA ARG A 176 -0.68 22.74 -1.59
C ARG A 176 -0.94 21.72 -0.49
N ALA A 177 -0.83 22.11 0.79
CA ALA A 177 -1.09 21.23 1.93
C ALA A 177 -2.54 20.72 1.96
N ASN A 178 -3.53 21.58 1.66
CA ASN A 178 -4.93 21.17 1.58
C ASN A 178 -5.15 20.17 0.43
N LEU A 179 -4.64 20.47 -0.77
CA LEU A 179 -4.72 19.58 -1.93
C LEU A 179 -4.05 18.23 -1.67
N GLN A 180 -2.93 18.21 -0.95
CA GLN A 180 -2.25 17.00 -0.51
C GLN A 180 -3.12 16.12 0.38
N LEU A 181 -3.86 16.72 1.33
CA LEU A 181 -4.82 15.97 2.15
C LEU A 181 -5.99 15.44 1.31
N GLU A 182 -6.53 16.24 0.39
CA GLU A 182 -7.59 15.81 -0.53
C GLU A 182 -7.15 14.66 -1.43
N HIS A 183 -5.94 14.75 -1.99
CA HIS A 183 -5.32 13.67 -2.75
C HIS A 183 -5.21 12.40 -1.90
N LEU A 184 -4.70 12.51 -0.67
CA LEU A 184 -4.57 11.37 0.23
C LEU A 184 -5.92 10.68 0.49
N LEU A 185 -6.96 11.45 0.79
CA LEU A 185 -8.29 10.91 1.04
C LEU A 185 -8.90 10.26 -0.20
N ALA A 186 -8.69 10.84 -1.39
CA ALA A 186 -9.16 10.26 -2.64
C ALA A 186 -8.50 8.90 -2.95
N ILE A 187 -7.18 8.78 -2.76
CA ILE A 187 -6.48 7.50 -2.94
C ILE A 187 -6.90 6.50 -1.85
N ALA A 188 -7.11 6.94 -0.60
CA ALA A 188 -7.61 6.09 0.47
C ALA A 188 -9.02 5.55 0.17
N ASP A 189 -9.91 6.35 -0.39
CA ASP A 189 -11.23 5.89 -0.85
C ASP A 189 -11.10 4.78 -1.89
N HIS A 190 -10.23 4.96 -2.89
CA HIS A 190 -9.99 3.94 -3.92
C HIS A 190 -9.44 2.64 -3.30
N GLU A 191 -8.38 2.73 -2.50
CA GLU A 191 -7.81 1.60 -1.78
C GLU A 191 -8.88 0.86 -0.97
N GLN A 192 -9.63 1.60 -0.14
CA GLN A 192 -10.46 0.98 0.88
C GLN A 192 -11.77 0.45 0.30
N ARG A 193 -12.32 1.10 -0.74
CA ARG A 193 -13.60 0.75 -1.36
C ARG A 193 -13.44 -0.21 -2.54
N VAL A 194 -12.50 0.08 -3.43
CA VAL A 194 -12.38 -0.61 -4.73
C VAL A 194 -11.50 -1.83 -4.60
N ILE A 195 -10.46 -1.75 -3.76
CA ILE A 195 -9.47 -2.82 -3.62
C ILE A 195 -9.75 -3.66 -2.39
N LEU A 196 -9.62 -3.10 -1.18
CA LEU A 196 -9.63 -3.88 0.05
C LEU A 196 -11.02 -4.38 0.44
N GLN A 197 -12.09 -3.61 0.21
CA GLN A 197 -13.44 -4.06 0.55
C GLN A 197 -13.77 -5.40 -0.14
N PRO A 198 -13.78 -5.52 -1.49
CA PRO A 198 -14.11 -6.78 -2.15
C PRO A 198 -13.04 -7.87 -1.96
N LEU A 199 -11.77 -7.49 -1.77
CA LEU A 199 -10.66 -8.43 -1.68
C LEU A 199 -10.52 -9.12 -0.32
N ILE A 200 -10.69 -8.36 0.77
CA ILE A 200 -10.44 -8.85 2.13
C ILE A 200 -11.61 -8.65 3.09
N TYR A 201 -12.35 -7.53 3.03
CA TYR A 201 -13.39 -7.26 4.04
C TYR A 201 -14.74 -7.91 3.73
N ASP A 202 -15.04 -8.17 2.46
CA ASP A 202 -16.20 -8.95 2.03
C ASP A 202 -15.96 -10.47 2.09
N ASP A 203 -14.72 -10.89 2.36
CA ASP A 203 -14.40 -12.30 2.62
C ASP A 203 -15.05 -12.74 3.95
N PRO A 204 -15.92 -13.77 3.94
CA PRO A 204 -16.67 -14.16 5.13
C PRO A 204 -15.79 -14.58 6.32
N ASP A 205 -14.65 -15.24 6.06
CA ASP A 205 -13.76 -15.74 7.11
C ASP A 205 -12.99 -14.60 7.75
N PHE A 206 -12.48 -13.67 6.93
CA PHE A 206 -11.82 -12.47 7.42
C PHE A 206 -12.78 -11.56 8.18
N ALA A 207 -13.97 -11.28 7.62
CA ALA A 207 -14.99 -10.46 8.26
C ALA A 207 -15.45 -11.04 9.61
N LYS A 208 -15.64 -12.36 9.68
CA LYS A 208 -16.01 -13.06 10.92
C LYS A 208 -14.93 -12.94 11.98
N TRP A 209 -13.66 -13.03 11.59
CA TRP A 209 -12.56 -12.83 12.53
C TRP A 209 -12.50 -11.39 13.05
N VAL A 210 -12.54 -10.41 12.15
CA VAL A 210 -12.52 -8.99 12.51
C VAL A 210 -13.65 -8.64 13.48
N LYS A 211 -14.85 -9.21 13.26
CA LYS A 211 -15.99 -9.08 14.18
C LYS A 211 -15.67 -9.67 15.56
N ARG A 212 -15.00 -10.82 15.62
CA ARG A 212 -14.62 -11.51 16.86
C ARG A 212 -13.50 -10.79 17.62
N GLN A 213 -12.59 -10.10 16.94
CA GLN A 213 -11.54 -9.29 17.57
C GLN A 213 -12.14 -8.23 18.52
N ARG A 214 -13.36 -7.76 18.26
CA ARG A 214 -14.07 -6.81 19.13
C ARG A 214 -14.57 -7.41 20.45
N LEU A 215 -14.59 -8.74 20.60
CA LEU A 215 -14.96 -9.37 21.86
C LEU A 215 -13.86 -9.11 22.92
N PRO A 216 -14.19 -8.70 24.16
CA PRO A 216 -13.22 -8.22 25.14
C PRO A 216 -12.03 -9.15 25.37
N VAL A 217 -12.27 -10.46 25.48
CA VAL A 217 -11.24 -11.49 25.70
C VAL A 217 -10.33 -11.66 24.49
N ILE A 218 -10.89 -11.55 23.28
CA ILE A 218 -10.13 -11.70 22.03
C ILE A 218 -9.32 -10.43 21.75
N ASN A 219 -9.87 -9.26 22.06
CA ASN A 219 -9.17 -7.98 21.89
C ASN A 219 -7.88 -7.91 22.72
N LEU A 220 -7.92 -8.40 23.98
CA LEU A 220 -6.76 -8.46 24.88
C LEU A 220 -5.57 -9.23 24.30
N VAL A 221 -5.84 -10.27 23.51
CA VAL A 221 -4.82 -11.13 22.90
C VAL A 221 -4.59 -10.82 21.42
N SER A 222 -5.28 -9.83 20.85
CA SER A 222 -5.09 -9.42 19.46
C SER A 222 -4.10 -8.25 19.36
N PRO A 223 -3.41 -8.08 18.23
CA PRO A 223 -2.68 -6.84 17.97
C PRO A 223 -3.63 -5.65 18.00
N ALA A 224 -3.15 -4.53 18.55
CA ALA A 224 -3.92 -3.30 18.57
C ALA A 224 -4.14 -2.81 17.14
N LEU A 225 -5.37 -2.41 16.82
CA LEU A 225 -5.69 -1.77 15.55
C LEU A 225 -5.21 -0.30 15.60
N GLN A 226 -4.00 -0.07 15.11
CA GLN A 226 -3.36 1.24 15.20
C GLN A 226 -2.44 1.52 14.01
N LEU A 227 -2.13 2.80 13.82
CA LEU A 227 -1.15 3.29 12.87
C LEU A 227 -0.13 4.12 13.63
N ALA A 228 1.10 3.62 13.74
CA ALA A 228 2.21 4.34 14.37
C ALA A 228 3.04 5.08 13.31
N PHE A 229 3.18 6.40 13.47
CA PHE A 229 3.91 7.31 12.59
C PHE A 229 5.42 7.31 12.89
N THR A 230 5.98 6.11 13.02
CA THR A 230 7.41 5.83 13.21
C THR A 230 7.79 4.63 12.35
N SER A 231 9.08 4.49 12.01
CA SER A 231 9.61 3.30 11.35
C SER A 231 9.60 2.05 12.27
N ALA A 232 9.52 2.23 13.59
CA ALA A 232 9.32 1.13 14.53
C ALA A 232 7.88 0.58 14.52
N CYS A 233 7.66 -0.61 15.06
CA CYS A 233 6.32 -1.23 15.08
C CYS A 233 5.30 -0.50 15.96
N ASP A 234 5.76 0.14 17.04
CA ASP A 234 4.92 0.94 17.92
C ASP A 234 5.72 2.11 18.52
N THR A 235 5.02 3.04 19.14
CA THR A 235 5.57 4.14 19.92
C THR A 235 4.76 4.32 21.21
N LYS A 236 5.45 4.71 22.28
CA LYS A 236 4.80 5.10 23.55
C LYS A 236 4.18 6.49 23.47
N ASP A 237 4.59 7.31 22.51
CA ASP A 237 4.04 8.63 22.31
C ASP A 237 2.66 8.54 21.61
N ALA A 238 1.61 8.89 22.35
CA ALA A 238 0.25 8.88 21.83
C ALA A 238 0.01 9.90 20.70
N GLN A 239 0.84 10.94 20.55
CA GLN A 239 0.75 11.90 19.45
C GLN A 239 1.23 11.31 18.13
N LEU A 240 2.20 10.39 18.20
CA LEU A 240 2.82 9.73 17.05
C LEU A 240 2.10 8.43 16.64
N LYS A 241 0.86 8.24 17.08
CA LYS A 241 0.01 7.15 16.60
C LYS A 241 -1.46 7.52 16.51
N SER A 242 -2.19 6.78 15.69
CA SER A 242 -3.65 6.76 15.63
C SER A 242 -4.13 5.37 16.02
N VAL A 243 -4.91 5.27 17.10
CA VAL A 243 -5.52 4.01 17.55
C VAL A 243 -6.98 4.03 17.13
N ALA A 244 -7.47 2.93 16.56
CA ALA A 244 -8.87 2.82 16.18
C ALA A 244 -9.76 2.87 17.43
N PRO A 245 -10.83 3.68 17.42
CA PRO A 245 -11.86 3.62 18.44
C PRO A 245 -12.43 2.21 18.62
N SER A 246 -12.83 1.83 19.83
CA SER A 246 -13.30 0.47 20.14
C SER A 246 -14.58 0.08 19.40
N GLU A 247 -15.38 1.07 19.00
CA GLU A 247 -16.57 0.92 18.18
C GLU A 247 -16.29 0.74 16.68
N THR A 248 -15.03 0.85 16.26
CA THR A 248 -14.66 0.75 14.83
C THR A 248 -15.01 -0.64 14.29
N ARG A 249 -15.84 -0.65 13.25
CA ARG A 249 -16.23 -1.86 12.53
C ARG A 249 -15.44 -1.96 11.23
N LEU A 250 -14.26 -2.58 11.33
CA LEU A 250 -13.33 -2.73 10.22
C LEU A 250 -13.94 -3.40 8.97
N GLU A 251 -14.90 -4.30 9.10
CA GLU A 251 -15.56 -4.92 7.95
C GLU A 251 -16.51 -3.96 7.21
N GLU A 252 -16.98 -2.91 7.89
CA GLU A 252 -17.90 -1.93 7.34
C GLU A 252 -17.14 -0.73 6.82
N PHE A 253 -17.26 -0.50 5.50
CA PHE A 253 -16.56 0.57 4.80
C PHE A 253 -16.66 1.93 5.50
N GLU A 254 -17.88 2.40 5.81
CA GLU A 254 -18.09 3.72 6.43
C GLU A 254 -17.46 3.84 7.81
N SER A 255 -17.59 2.79 8.64
CA SER A 255 -17.02 2.78 9.99
C SER A 255 -15.49 2.78 9.94
N ARG A 256 -14.89 1.98 9.05
CA ARG A 256 -13.45 1.94 8.81
C ARG A 256 -12.93 3.27 8.26
N MET A 257 -13.62 3.85 7.28
CA MET A 257 -13.22 5.13 6.67
C MET A 257 -13.28 6.30 7.65
N LYS A 258 -14.20 6.29 8.63
CA LYS A 258 -14.19 7.28 9.71
C LYS A 258 -12.85 7.29 10.46
N TRP A 259 -12.34 6.13 10.87
CA TRP A 259 -11.04 6.04 11.54
C TRP A 259 -9.88 6.40 10.61
N ILE A 260 -9.91 5.94 9.34
CA ILE A 260 -8.87 6.26 8.36
C ILE A 260 -8.79 7.78 8.12
N ASN A 261 -9.93 8.46 8.03
CA ASN A 261 -9.98 9.93 7.90
C ASN A 261 -9.37 10.63 9.11
N ASP A 262 -9.62 10.14 10.33
CA ASP A 262 -9.04 10.70 11.54
C ASP A 262 -7.52 10.45 11.62
N ALA A 263 -7.07 9.26 11.21
CA ALA A 263 -5.66 8.92 11.08
C ALA A 263 -4.97 9.81 10.04
N ALA A 264 -5.59 10.03 8.88
CA ALA A 264 -5.10 10.90 7.81
C ALA A 264 -4.96 12.35 8.26
N LYS A 265 -5.96 12.90 8.98
CA LYS A 265 -5.89 14.25 9.54
C LYS A 265 -4.78 14.38 10.58
N ARG A 266 -4.56 13.35 11.41
CA ARG A 266 -3.46 13.33 12.39
C ARG A 266 -2.11 13.29 11.69
N PHE A 267 -1.94 12.38 10.73
CA PHE A 267 -0.76 12.30 9.88
C PHE A 267 -0.48 13.65 9.22
N HIS A 268 -1.49 14.26 8.60
CA HIS A 268 -1.36 15.56 7.94
C HIS A 268 -0.88 16.64 8.92
N ARG A 269 -1.46 16.73 10.13
CA ARG A 269 -0.95 17.65 11.17
C ARG A 269 0.51 17.40 11.52
N LEU A 270 0.94 16.15 11.64
CA LEU A 270 2.34 15.81 11.94
C LEU A 270 3.29 16.16 10.78
N MET A 271 2.87 15.93 9.53
CA MET A 271 3.66 16.35 8.36
C MET A 271 3.86 17.86 8.30
N GLN A 272 2.91 18.66 8.80
CA GLN A 272 3.03 20.12 8.84
C GLN A 272 3.84 20.61 10.07
N ALA A 273 3.61 20.03 11.25
CA ALA A 273 4.20 20.51 12.50
C ALA A 273 5.54 19.84 12.86
N GLN A 274 5.80 18.65 12.33
CA GLN A 274 6.97 17.81 12.64
C GLN A 274 7.55 17.18 11.37
N ALA A 275 7.59 17.95 10.27
CA ALA A 275 8.02 17.49 8.95
C ALA A 275 9.37 16.74 8.98
N ALA A 276 10.39 17.30 9.63
CA ALA A 276 11.72 16.69 9.72
C ALA A 276 11.69 15.29 10.35
N TYR A 277 10.94 15.12 11.45
CA TYR A 277 10.76 13.82 12.09
C TYR A 277 10.05 12.85 11.14
N MET A 278 8.92 13.26 10.55
CA MET A 278 8.14 12.39 9.67
C MET A 278 8.95 11.94 8.45
N GLU A 279 9.74 12.84 7.85
CA GLU A 279 10.63 12.53 6.74
C GLU A 279 11.78 11.61 7.16
N GLU A 280 12.36 11.78 8.34
CA GLU A 280 13.35 10.84 8.90
C GLU A 280 12.77 9.42 8.99
N GLN A 281 11.54 9.28 9.48
CA GLN A 281 10.87 7.97 9.56
C GLN A 281 10.64 7.37 8.17
N LEU A 282 10.26 8.19 7.19
CA LEU A 282 10.08 7.75 5.80
C LEU A 282 11.41 7.35 5.17
N HIS A 283 12.50 8.09 5.40
CA HIS A 283 13.84 7.74 4.94
C HIS A 283 14.32 6.41 5.53
N ALA A 284 14.07 6.17 6.82
CA ALA A 284 14.38 4.88 7.45
C ALA A 284 13.62 3.72 6.77
N MET A 285 12.32 3.88 6.47
CA MET A 285 11.53 2.88 5.76
C MET A 285 11.97 2.70 4.30
N ALA A 286 12.34 3.79 3.61
CA ALA A 286 12.84 3.74 2.23
C ALA A 286 14.10 2.87 2.09
N GLY A 287 14.88 2.72 3.17
CA GLY A 287 16.05 1.82 3.23
C GLY A 287 15.71 0.33 3.19
N TRP A 288 14.44 -0.07 3.37
CA TRP A 288 14.05 -1.49 3.38
C TRP A 288 13.81 -2.09 2.00
N VAL A 289 14.15 -1.38 0.92
CA VAL A 289 13.89 -1.80 -0.47
C VAL A 289 14.54 -3.14 -0.84
N GLU A 290 15.64 -3.49 -0.17
CA GLU A 290 16.33 -4.77 -0.36
C GLU A 290 16.07 -5.79 0.77
N MET A 291 15.13 -5.52 1.68
CA MET A 291 14.92 -6.39 2.84
C MET A 291 14.48 -7.79 2.43
N ASP A 292 15.24 -8.79 2.85
CA ASP A 292 14.97 -10.19 2.61
C ASP A 292 15.75 -11.06 3.60
N GLN A 293 15.04 -11.67 4.54
CA GLN A 293 15.64 -12.51 5.57
C GLN A 293 15.59 -14.01 5.21
N SER A 294 15.13 -14.36 4.01
CA SER A 294 14.89 -15.75 3.62
C SER A 294 16.17 -16.46 3.18
N ALA A 295 16.98 -16.92 4.13
CA ALA A 295 18.23 -17.59 3.83
C ALA A 295 18.08 -19.04 3.30
N GLN A 296 16.91 -19.70 3.41
CA GLN A 296 16.79 -21.16 3.17
C GLN A 296 15.39 -21.66 2.73
N GLN A 297 14.51 -20.83 2.15
CA GLN A 297 13.15 -21.27 1.77
C GLN A 297 13.02 -21.74 0.32
N GLN A 298 12.06 -22.64 0.06
CA GLN A 298 11.88 -23.37 -1.20
C GLN A 298 11.52 -22.45 -2.38
N TYR A 299 12.25 -22.57 -3.49
CA TYR A 299 12.15 -21.76 -4.70
C TYR A 299 10.91 -22.09 -5.54
N VAL A 300 10.08 -21.09 -5.86
CA VAL A 300 9.03 -21.18 -6.89
C VAL A 300 9.28 -20.10 -7.94
N PRO A 301 9.70 -20.45 -9.17
CA PRO A 301 10.13 -19.49 -10.18
C PRO A 301 8.99 -18.57 -10.66
N VAL A 302 9.34 -17.31 -10.91
CA VAL A 302 8.58 -16.28 -11.61
C VAL A 302 9.48 -15.72 -12.72
N THR A 303 9.10 -15.83 -13.98
CA THR A 303 9.88 -15.21 -15.07
C THR A 303 9.77 -13.69 -14.96
N ILE A 304 10.90 -12.99 -14.91
CA ILE A 304 11.01 -11.52 -14.90
C ILE A 304 11.66 -11.13 -16.25
N PRO A 305 11.50 -9.96 -16.87
CA PRO A 305 12.37 -9.59 -18.01
C PRO A 305 13.61 -8.82 -17.56
#